data_AF-A0A1B6CWR0-F1
#
_entry.id   AF-A0A1B6CWR0-F1
#
_cell.length_a   1.000
_cell.length_b   1.000
_cell.length_c   1.000
_cell.angle_alpha   90.00
_cell.angle_beta   90.00
_cell.angle_gamma   90.00
#
_symmetry.space_group_name_H-M   'P 1'
#
loop_
_entity.id
_entity.type
_entity.pdbx_description
1 polymer ?
#
loop_
_entity_poly.entity_id
_entity_poly.type
_entity_poly.pdbx_seq_one_letter_code
_entity_poly.pdbx_strand_id
1 'polypeptide(L)'
;NAKLLQFQTLLNSYGDDVSDKSQTLLQIITKFASAYCSTIEGTARNIETTELCGGARICYIFHETFGRTLDSIHPLAGLTKMDILTAMRNATGPRPALFVPEVSFELLVKRQIRRLEEPSLRCVELVHEEMQRIIQHCGTESQQEMLRFPKLHEKIVDVVTQLLRRRLPITNSMVENLVAIELAYINTKHPDFHKEAALVSTLLKNHGEDVFRSSNSRSNKRPISYPSVMPNCVDDAGRNSPLSIQESQQGQRSTTSTVPFSHDSQDYSSDNSPAFTPTHQYDLKSPQKPINLLPDVPVQTGRKLSEKEQRDCDVIERLIESYFYIVRKSIQDSVPKAVMHFLVNHVESNLQSELVTHLYKSDNAEELLSESKHIAQQRKDASDMLKALQKANHIISEIRETHMW
;
A
#
# COMPACT_ATOMS: atom_id res chain seq x y z
N ASN A 1 -41.48 20.24 -42.15
CA ASN A 1 -41.18 20.84 -40.83
C ASN A 1 -40.84 19.79 -39.76
N ALA A 2 -41.79 19.24 -38.99
CA ALA A 2 -41.47 18.40 -37.80
C ALA A 2 -40.44 17.27 -38.05
N LYS A 3 -40.64 16.40 -39.05
CA LYS A 3 -39.67 15.34 -39.43
C LYS A 3 -38.30 15.90 -39.86
N LEU A 4 -38.27 17.07 -40.50
CA LEU A 4 -37.02 17.72 -40.94
C LEU A 4 -36.21 18.17 -39.70
N LEU A 5 -36.87 18.75 -38.70
CA LEU A 5 -36.27 19.07 -37.41
C LEU A 5 -35.74 17.81 -36.70
N GLN A 6 -36.52 16.72 -36.70
CA GLN A 6 -36.12 15.43 -36.12
C GLN A 6 -34.86 14.85 -36.78
N PHE A 7 -34.79 14.84 -38.12
CA PHE A 7 -33.60 14.39 -38.83
C PHE A 7 -32.41 15.33 -38.68
N GLN A 8 -32.63 16.64 -38.49
CA GLN A 8 -31.56 17.57 -38.13
C GLN A 8 -30.99 17.26 -36.74
N THR A 9 -31.83 17.11 -35.72
CA THR A 9 -31.38 16.72 -34.36
C THR A 9 -30.66 15.36 -34.37
N LEU A 10 -31.14 14.40 -35.16
CA LEU A 10 -30.49 13.10 -35.32
C LEU A 10 -29.10 13.22 -35.97
N LEU A 11 -28.97 14.02 -37.04
CA LEU A 11 -27.67 14.25 -37.69
C LEU A 11 -26.69 14.94 -36.75
N ASN A 12 -27.13 15.97 -36.02
CA ASN A 12 -26.35 16.63 -34.98
C ASN A 12 -25.92 15.64 -33.86
N SER A 13 -26.71 14.62 -33.55
CA SER A 13 -26.34 13.58 -32.55
C SER A 13 -25.27 12.59 -33.03
N TYR A 14 -24.94 12.59 -34.33
CA TYR A 14 -23.74 11.95 -34.88
C TYR A 14 -22.55 12.92 -35.04
N GLY A 15 -22.77 14.21 -34.76
CA GLY A 15 -21.80 15.29 -34.87
C GLY A 15 -21.63 15.82 -36.31
N ASP A 16 -21.10 17.05 -36.39
CA ASP A 16 -20.96 17.80 -37.64
C ASP A 16 -19.92 17.19 -38.60
N ASP A 17 -19.91 17.63 -39.86
CA ASP A 17 -18.87 17.25 -40.82
C ASP A 17 -17.50 17.83 -40.41
N VAL A 18 -16.48 16.96 -40.38
CA VAL A 18 -15.11 17.34 -40.03
C VAL A 18 -14.45 18.02 -41.22
N SER A 19 -14.55 19.34 -41.28
CA SER A 19 -13.91 20.18 -42.30
C SER A 19 -12.40 20.33 -42.06
N ASP A 20 -11.99 20.62 -40.82
CA ASP A 20 -10.58 20.64 -40.39
C ASP A 20 -10.32 19.50 -39.39
N LYS A 21 -9.71 18.41 -39.92
CA LYS A 21 -9.31 17.24 -39.14
C LYS A 21 -8.30 17.59 -38.04
N SER A 22 -7.42 18.55 -38.26
CA SER A 22 -6.42 18.97 -37.26
C SER A 22 -7.10 19.71 -36.12
N GLN A 23 -7.96 20.69 -36.43
CA GLN A 23 -8.71 21.43 -35.42
C GLN A 23 -9.61 20.50 -34.60
N THR A 24 -10.35 19.59 -35.24
CA THR A 24 -11.20 18.61 -34.53
C THR A 24 -10.39 17.66 -33.67
N LEU A 25 -9.24 17.15 -34.14
CA LEU A 25 -8.36 16.29 -33.34
C LEU A 25 -7.87 17.00 -32.07
N LEU A 26 -7.39 18.25 -32.20
CA LEU A 26 -6.93 19.05 -31.07
C LEU A 26 -8.06 19.40 -30.08
N GLN A 27 -9.27 19.66 -30.58
CA GLN A 27 -10.46 19.85 -29.75
C GLN A 27 -10.81 18.59 -28.93
N ILE A 28 -10.79 17.40 -29.56
CA ILE A 28 -11.09 16.14 -28.87
C ILE A 28 -10.03 15.84 -27.80
N ILE A 29 -8.74 16.00 -28.12
CA ILE A 29 -7.64 15.83 -27.16
C ILE A 29 -7.79 16.78 -25.96
N THR A 30 -8.13 18.04 -26.23
CA THR A 30 -8.30 19.06 -25.16
C THR A 30 -9.53 18.80 -24.30
N LYS A 31 -10.66 18.38 -24.90
CA LYS A 31 -11.85 17.92 -24.17
C LYS A 31 -11.53 16.74 -23.25
N PHE A 32 -10.89 15.70 -23.79
CA PHE A 32 -10.54 14.49 -23.04
C PHE A 32 -9.59 14.81 -21.87
N ALA A 33 -8.52 15.56 -22.12
CA ALA A 33 -7.58 15.94 -21.06
C ALA A 33 -8.25 16.77 -19.95
N SER A 34 -9.13 17.72 -20.32
CA SER A 34 -9.90 18.50 -19.35
C SER A 34 -10.85 17.62 -18.52
N ALA A 35 -11.60 16.70 -19.15
CA ALA A 35 -12.51 15.79 -18.44
C ALA A 35 -11.76 14.85 -17.48
N TYR A 36 -10.60 14.35 -17.90
CA TYR A 36 -9.73 13.52 -17.06
C TYR A 36 -9.22 14.26 -15.83
N CYS A 37 -8.67 15.47 -15.99
CA CYS A 37 -8.24 16.28 -14.85
C CYS A 37 -9.43 16.63 -13.93
N SER A 38 -10.58 17.05 -14.48
CA SER A 38 -11.77 17.32 -13.66
C SER A 38 -12.34 16.08 -12.93
N THR A 39 -12.09 14.86 -13.44
CA THR A 39 -12.44 13.61 -12.74
C THR A 39 -11.48 13.31 -11.58
N ILE A 40 -10.22 13.74 -11.67
CA ILE A 40 -9.26 13.71 -10.54
C ILE A 40 -9.64 14.78 -9.50
N GLU A 41 -9.95 16.01 -9.92
CA GLU A 41 -10.32 17.10 -9.01
C GLU A 41 -11.67 16.88 -8.30
N GLY A 42 -12.58 16.09 -8.88
CA GLY A 42 -13.97 16.01 -8.46
C GLY A 42 -14.84 17.16 -8.98
N THR A 43 -14.40 17.86 -10.04
CA THR A 43 -15.06 19.01 -10.69
C THR A 43 -15.77 18.62 -12.00
N ALA A 44 -15.80 17.32 -12.34
CA ALA A 44 -16.48 16.77 -13.51
C ALA A 44 -17.98 17.13 -13.55
N ARG A 45 -18.56 17.21 -14.76
CA ARG A 45 -19.93 17.73 -14.95
C ARG A 45 -20.98 16.68 -14.61
N ASN A 46 -20.73 15.42 -14.97
CA ASN A 46 -21.59 14.29 -14.67
C ASN A 46 -20.95 13.47 -13.55
N ILE A 47 -21.08 13.95 -12.30
CA ILE A 47 -20.59 13.24 -11.12
C ILE A 47 -21.36 11.93 -10.97
N GLU A 48 -20.65 10.79 -10.97
CA GLU A 48 -21.25 9.49 -10.73
C GLU A 48 -21.74 9.35 -9.28
N THR A 49 -22.93 8.78 -9.10
CA THR A 49 -23.59 8.60 -7.79
C THR A 49 -23.72 7.13 -7.37
N THR A 50 -23.27 6.21 -8.21
CA THR A 50 -23.38 4.75 -8.05
C THR A 50 -22.16 4.11 -7.39
N GLU A 51 -20.95 4.44 -7.84
CA GLU A 51 -19.70 4.03 -7.19
C GLU A 51 -18.75 5.21 -6.91
N LEU A 52 -17.73 4.95 -6.09
CA LEU A 52 -16.72 5.93 -5.72
C LEU A 52 -15.55 5.84 -6.70
N CYS A 53 -15.44 6.80 -7.62
CA CYS A 53 -14.38 6.92 -8.62
C CYS A 53 -13.49 8.18 -8.39
N GLY A 54 -12.42 8.31 -9.16
CA GLY A 54 -11.67 9.57 -9.30
C GLY A 54 -10.93 10.01 -8.04
N GLY A 55 -10.78 11.32 -7.84
CA GLY A 55 -10.08 11.87 -6.67
C GLY A 55 -10.64 11.43 -5.32
N ALA A 56 -11.96 11.27 -5.22
CA ALA A 56 -12.62 10.78 -4.01
C ALA A 56 -12.25 9.32 -3.71
N ARG A 57 -12.06 8.49 -4.76
CA ARG A 57 -11.58 7.11 -4.63
C ARG A 57 -10.09 7.04 -4.26
N ILE A 58 -9.27 7.92 -4.82
CA ILE A 58 -7.85 8.06 -4.44
C ILE A 58 -7.74 8.46 -2.95
N CYS A 59 -8.56 9.40 -2.50
CA CYS A 59 -8.63 9.81 -1.08
C CYS A 59 -9.05 8.64 -0.16
N TYR A 60 -10.03 7.83 -0.57
CA TYR A 60 -10.40 6.59 0.13
C TYR A 60 -9.25 5.58 0.18
N ILE A 61 -8.49 5.41 -0.91
CA ILE A 61 -7.33 4.51 -0.95
C ILE A 61 -6.27 4.94 0.07
N PHE A 62 -5.98 6.24 0.20
CA PHE A 62 -5.00 6.72 1.18
C PHE A 62 -5.44 6.52 2.63
N HIS A 63 -6.68 6.87 2.98
CA HIS A 63 -7.12 6.87 4.39
C HIS A 63 -7.77 5.55 4.81
N GLU A 64 -8.80 5.11 4.07
CA GLU A 64 -9.65 3.98 4.45
C GLU A 64 -9.08 2.62 4.03
N THR A 65 -8.21 2.58 3.02
CA THR A 65 -7.45 1.38 2.67
C THR A 65 -6.07 1.40 3.32
N PHE A 66 -5.14 2.23 2.84
CA PHE A 66 -3.74 2.24 3.25
C PHE A 66 -3.55 2.63 4.73
N GLY A 67 -4.19 3.71 5.19
CA GLY A 67 -4.17 4.12 6.60
C GLY A 67 -4.58 2.98 7.54
N ARG A 68 -5.76 2.37 7.29
CA ARG A 68 -6.25 1.20 8.04
C ARG A 68 -5.34 -0.03 7.93
N THR A 69 -4.77 -0.32 6.75
CA THR A 69 -3.82 -1.42 6.56
C THR A 69 -2.60 -1.21 7.45
N LEU A 70 -2.00 -0.02 7.47
CA LEU A 70 -0.88 0.27 8.36
C LEU A 70 -1.30 0.22 9.83
N ASP A 71 -2.48 0.73 10.19
CA ASP A 71 -2.96 0.68 11.57
C ASP A 71 -3.12 -0.74 12.11
N SER A 72 -3.47 -1.71 11.25
CA SER A 72 -3.54 -3.14 11.59
C SER A 72 -2.17 -3.79 11.88
N ILE A 73 -1.06 -3.16 11.46
CA ILE A 73 0.29 -3.70 11.68
C ILE A 73 0.71 -3.42 13.12
N HIS A 74 0.57 -4.45 13.97
CA HIS A 74 1.03 -4.41 15.36
C HIS A 74 2.58 -4.32 15.42
N PRO A 75 3.16 -3.42 16.26
CA PRO A 75 4.61 -3.19 16.30
C PRO A 75 5.41 -4.41 16.74
N LEU A 76 4.87 -5.22 17.64
CA LEU A 76 5.53 -6.42 18.17
C LEU A 76 5.15 -7.72 17.42
N ALA A 77 4.38 -7.64 16.32
CA ALA A 77 4.03 -8.86 15.57
C ALA A 77 5.29 -9.53 15.00
N GLY A 78 5.45 -10.83 15.26
CA GLY A 78 6.65 -11.60 14.90
C GLY A 78 7.86 -11.38 15.81
N LEU A 79 7.68 -10.77 17.00
CA LEU A 79 8.71 -10.69 18.05
C LEU A 79 8.18 -11.27 19.36
N THR A 80 8.75 -12.39 19.80
CA THR A 80 8.58 -12.89 21.17
C THR A 80 9.66 -12.33 22.08
N LYS A 81 9.44 -12.36 23.40
CA LYS A 81 10.47 -12.02 24.39
C LYS A 81 11.73 -12.88 24.28
N MET A 82 11.62 -14.11 23.75
CA MET A 82 12.78 -14.97 23.50
C MET A 82 13.58 -14.49 22.27
N ASP A 83 12.93 -13.97 21.23
CA ASP A 83 13.61 -13.34 20.08
C ASP A 83 14.34 -12.06 20.52
N ILE A 84 13.69 -11.23 21.34
CA ILE A 84 14.26 -9.99 21.89
C ILE A 84 15.49 -10.30 22.74
N LEU A 85 15.38 -11.25 23.67
CA LEU A 85 16.49 -11.69 24.51
C LEU A 85 17.63 -12.33 23.72
N THR A 86 17.31 -13.03 22.63
CA THR A 86 18.31 -13.61 21.72
C THR A 86 19.03 -12.51 20.95
N ALA A 87 18.32 -11.50 20.45
CA ALA A 87 18.91 -10.32 19.83
C ALA A 87 19.79 -9.52 20.80
N MET A 88 19.38 -9.33 22.05
CA MET A 88 20.20 -8.70 23.10
C MET A 88 21.50 -9.48 23.36
N ARG A 89 21.42 -10.80 23.52
CA ARG A 89 22.61 -11.66 23.74
C ARG A 89 23.55 -11.59 22.54
N ASN A 90 23.03 -11.74 21.32
CA ASN A 90 23.82 -11.66 20.10
C ASN A 90 24.46 -10.28 19.90
N ALA A 91 23.76 -9.19 20.23
CA ALA A 91 24.29 -7.83 20.19
C ALA A 91 25.34 -7.54 21.28
N THR A 92 25.32 -8.29 22.40
CA THR A 92 26.39 -8.24 23.43
C THR A 92 27.61 -9.08 23.00
N GLY A 93 27.37 -10.17 22.25
CA GLY A 93 28.41 -11.08 21.79
C GLY A 93 29.08 -11.86 22.94
N PRO A 94 30.41 -12.02 22.95
CA PRO A 94 31.11 -12.93 23.85
C PRO A 94 31.33 -12.40 25.28
N ARG A 95 30.72 -11.27 25.67
CA ARG A 95 30.93 -10.62 26.98
C ARG A 95 29.63 -10.56 27.79
N PRO A 96 29.67 -10.56 29.12
CA PRO A 96 28.48 -10.36 29.94
C PRO A 96 27.97 -8.92 29.88
N ALA A 97 26.65 -8.74 29.72
CA ALA A 97 26.00 -7.44 29.64
C ALA A 97 25.75 -6.81 31.03
N LEU A 98 26.35 -5.64 31.28
CA LEU A 98 25.95 -4.78 32.41
C LEU A 98 24.60 -4.09 32.10
N PHE A 99 24.52 -3.44 30.95
CA PHE A 99 23.36 -2.69 30.44
C PHE A 99 22.75 -3.35 29.20
N VAL A 100 21.52 -2.97 28.85
CA VAL A 100 20.85 -3.43 27.62
C VAL A 100 21.52 -2.82 26.38
N PRO A 101 21.91 -3.60 25.35
CA PRO A 101 22.58 -3.04 24.17
C PRO A 101 21.62 -2.26 23.27
N GLU A 102 21.90 -0.97 23.01
CA GLU A 102 21.11 -0.11 22.11
C GLU A 102 20.95 -0.71 20.70
N VAL A 103 22.00 -1.38 20.20
CA VAL A 103 22.02 -2.08 18.90
C VAL A 103 20.91 -3.16 18.80
N SER A 104 20.48 -3.75 19.93
CA SER A 104 19.39 -4.73 19.92
C SER A 104 18.03 -4.07 19.66
N PHE A 105 17.77 -2.89 20.24
CA PHE A 105 16.60 -2.07 19.89
C PHE A 105 16.65 -1.64 18.42
N GLU A 106 17.79 -1.10 17.96
CA GLU A 106 17.95 -0.61 16.58
C GLU A 106 17.66 -1.71 15.53
N LEU A 107 18.24 -2.91 15.71
CA LEU A 107 18.04 -4.03 14.79
C LEU A 107 16.58 -4.49 14.77
N LEU A 108 15.93 -4.57 15.93
CA LEU A 108 14.56 -5.04 16.06
C LEU A 108 13.54 -4.02 15.51
N VAL A 109 13.72 -2.72 15.79
CA VAL A 109 12.84 -1.68 15.24
C VAL A 109 12.99 -1.54 13.72
N LYS A 110 14.22 -1.63 13.19
CA LYS A 110 14.45 -1.66 11.73
C LYS A 110 13.81 -2.89 11.05
N ARG A 111 13.81 -4.06 11.71
CA ARG A 111 13.06 -5.24 11.24
C ARG A 111 11.56 -5.00 11.17
N GLN A 112 11.00 -4.19 12.08
CA GLN A 112 9.58 -3.85 12.07
C GLN A 112 9.23 -2.78 11.03
N ILE A 113 10.02 -1.70 10.93
CA ILE A 113 9.82 -0.61 9.96
C ILE A 113 9.78 -1.13 8.51
N ARG A 114 10.61 -2.12 8.15
CA ARG A 114 10.57 -2.79 6.82
C ARG A 114 9.20 -3.36 6.44
N ARG A 115 8.35 -3.72 7.41
CA ARG A 115 7.00 -4.25 7.16
C ARG A 115 6.01 -3.18 6.67
N LEU A 116 6.41 -1.91 6.66
CA LEU A 116 5.63 -0.80 6.10
C LEU A 116 5.86 -0.63 4.59
N GLU A 117 6.87 -1.29 4.01
CA GLU A 117 7.27 -1.14 2.60
C GLU A 117 6.25 -1.74 1.62
N GLU A 118 5.96 -3.03 1.77
CA GLU A 118 4.95 -3.78 0.98
C GLU A 118 3.56 -3.09 0.93
N PRO A 119 2.91 -2.72 2.06
CA PRO A 119 1.62 -2.02 2.01
C PRO A 119 1.72 -0.60 1.43
N SER A 120 2.88 0.06 1.50
CA SER A 120 3.10 1.36 0.86
C SER A 120 3.22 1.23 -0.65
N LEU A 121 3.94 0.23 -1.14
CA LEU A 121 3.98 -0.10 -2.58
C LEU A 121 2.60 -0.51 -3.10
N ARG A 122 1.84 -1.34 -2.37
CA ARG A 122 0.47 -1.69 -2.76
C ARG A 122 -0.47 -0.47 -2.79
N CYS A 123 -0.22 0.58 -2.00
CA CYS A 123 -0.94 1.84 -2.11
C CYS A 123 -0.67 2.54 -3.46
N VAL A 124 0.58 2.55 -3.95
CA VAL A 124 0.92 3.09 -5.28
C VAL A 124 0.20 2.31 -6.38
N GLU A 125 0.19 0.97 -6.30
CA GLU A 125 -0.49 0.12 -7.28
C GLU A 125 -2.00 0.38 -7.31
N LEU A 126 -2.66 0.48 -6.15
CA LEU A 126 -4.09 0.76 -6.05
C LEU A 126 -4.46 2.14 -6.64
N VAL A 127 -3.62 3.17 -6.43
CA VAL A 127 -3.83 4.48 -7.06
C VAL A 127 -3.57 4.41 -8.57
N HIS A 128 -2.57 3.66 -9.04
CA HIS A 128 -2.35 3.43 -10.48
C HIS A 128 -3.53 2.69 -11.14
N GLU A 129 -4.08 1.66 -10.50
CA GLU A 129 -5.32 0.99 -10.92
C GLU A 129 -6.51 1.97 -11.01
N GLU A 130 -6.64 2.90 -10.06
CA GLU A 130 -7.67 3.95 -10.11
C GLU A 130 -7.43 4.97 -11.23
N MET A 131 -6.20 5.43 -11.43
CA MET A 131 -5.87 6.32 -12.56
C MET A 131 -6.22 5.67 -13.91
N GLN A 132 -6.02 4.36 -14.06
CA GLN A 132 -6.44 3.63 -15.26
C GLN A 132 -7.98 3.49 -15.36
N ARG A 133 -8.69 3.36 -14.24
CA ARG A 133 -10.16 3.34 -14.18
C ARG A 133 -10.78 4.67 -14.63
N ILE A 134 -10.16 5.81 -14.29
CA ILE A 134 -10.61 7.15 -14.73
C ILE A 134 -10.67 7.26 -16.27
N ILE A 135 -9.72 6.64 -17.00
CA ILE A 135 -9.69 6.65 -18.49
C ILE A 135 -11.03 6.15 -19.06
N GLN A 136 -11.64 5.13 -18.43
CA GLN A 136 -12.90 4.53 -18.87
C GLN A 136 -14.10 5.44 -18.58
N HIS A 137 -14.09 6.15 -17.44
CA HIS A 137 -15.13 7.09 -17.04
C HIS A 137 -15.15 8.34 -17.92
N CYS A 138 -13.99 8.88 -18.31
CA CYS A 138 -13.92 9.98 -19.28
C CYS A 138 -14.47 9.59 -20.67
N GLY A 139 -14.52 8.28 -20.95
CA GLY A 139 -15.15 7.71 -22.14
C GLY A 139 -16.68 7.87 -22.18
N THR A 140 -17.36 8.08 -21.05
CA THR A 140 -18.82 8.31 -21.02
C THR A 140 -19.17 9.79 -21.22
N GLU A 141 -18.42 10.74 -20.63
CA GLU A 141 -18.62 12.17 -20.90
C GLU A 141 -18.30 12.55 -22.36
N SER A 142 -17.31 11.88 -22.98
CA SER A 142 -16.92 12.10 -24.39
C SER A 142 -17.46 11.01 -25.35
N GLN A 143 -18.51 10.29 -24.96
CA GLN A 143 -18.95 9.05 -25.62
C GLN A 143 -19.32 9.24 -27.10
N GLN A 144 -19.88 10.39 -27.48
CA GLN A 144 -20.25 10.68 -28.87
C GLN A 144 -19.00 10.71 -29.78
N GLU A 145 -17.96 11.44 -29.39
CA GLU A 145 -16.71 11.50 -30.14
C GLU A 145 -15.90 10.19 -30.07
N MET A 146 -15.87 9.51 -28.93
CA MET A 146 -15.14 8.23 -28.78
C MET A 146 -15.77 7.10 -29.61
N LEU A 147 -17.10 7.01 -29.68
CA LEU A 147 -17.79 6.05 -30.54
C LEU A 147 -17.68 6.39 -32.04
N ARG A 148 -17.62 7.69 -32.37
CA ARG A 148 -17.42 8.15 -33.76
C ARG A 148 -16.02 7.83 -34.25
N PHE A 149 -14.99 8.06 -33.44
CA PHE A 149 -13.57 7.92 -33.80
C PHE A 149 -12.86 6.84 -32.95
N PRO A 150 -13.18 5.55 -33.12
CA PRO A 150 -12.68 4.49 -32.25
C PRO A 150 -11.16 4.32 -32.30
N LYS A 151 -10.51 4.59 -33.44
CA LYS A 151 -9.04 4.59 -33.56
C LYS A 151 -8.39 5.68 -32.70
N LEU A 152 -8.97 6.87 -32.66
CA LEU A 152 -8.51 7.94 -31.78
C LEU A 152 -8.72 7.57 -30.31
N HIS A 153 -9.87 7.00 -29.96
CA HIS A 153 -10.12 6.52 -28.58
C HIS A 153 -9.07 5.48 -28.14
N GLU A 154 -8.83 4.44 -28.94
CA GLU A 154 -7.80 3.43 -28.69
C GLU A 154 -6.41 4.06 -28.46
N LYS A 155 -6.02 5.01 -29.31
CA LYS A 155 -4.70 5.66 -29.22
C LYS A 155 -4.59 6.70 -28.09
N ILE A 156 -5.69 7.30 -27.65
CA ILE A 156 -5.74 8.07 -26.39
C ILE A 156 -5.50 7.12 -25.21
N VAL A 157 -6.26 6.01 -25.13
CA VAL A 157 -6.13 5.01 -24.05
C VAL A 157 -4.71 4.45 -23.97
N ASP A 158 -4.08 4.13 -25.11
CA ASP A 158 -2.67 3.71 -25.19
C ASP A 158 -1.72 4.73 -24.56
N VAL A 159 -1.81 6.00 -24.98
CA VAL A 159 -0.88 7.06 -24.55
C VAL A 159 -1.01 7.32 -23.04
N VAL A 160 -2.23 7.41 -22.51
CA VAL A 160 -2.44 7.61 -21.06
C VAL A 160 -1.98 6.39 -20.26
N THR A 161 -2.29 5.17 -20.72
CA THR A 161 -1.83 3.93 -20.09
C THR A 161 -0.30 3.84 -20.08
N GLN A 162 0.36 4.23 -21.18
CA GLN A 162 1.81 4.21 -21.27
C GLN A 162 2.46 5.30 -20.41
N LEU A 163 1.86 6.49 -20.31
CA LEU A 163 2.30 7.55 -19.40
C LEU A 163 2.22 7.08 -17.94
N LEU A 164 1.10 6.50 -17.51
CA LEU A 164 0.92 5.95 -16.16
C LEU A 164 1.97 4.87 -15.84
N ARG A 165 2.15 3.89 -16.74
CA ARG A 165 3.18 2.84 -16.62
C ARG A 165 4.61 3.42 -16.54
N ARG A 166 4.89 4.53 -17.21
CA ARG A 166 6.21 5.22 -17.18
C ARG A 166 6.43 6.00 -15.87
N ARG A 167 5.37 6.28 -15.10
CA ARG A 167 5.43 6.98 -13.79
C ARG A 167 5.38 6.04 -12.57
N LEU A 168 4.77 4.86 -12.72
CA LEU A 168 4.71 3.84 -11.66
C LEU A 168 6.09 3.51 -11.03
N PRO A 169 7.13 3.10 -11.78
CA PRO A 169 8.43 2.73 -11.17
C PRO A 169 9.16 3.91 -10.52
N ILE A 170 8.95 5.15 -11.01
CA ILE A 170 9.50 6.36 -10.40
C ILE A 170 8.86 6.61 -9.03
N THR A 171 7.55 6.35 -8.92
CA THR A 171 6.78 6.52 -7.68
C THR A 171 7.10 5.40 -6.69
N ASN A 172 7.21 4.15 -7.13
CA ASN A 172 7.67 3.03 -6.31
C ASN A 172 9.05 3.30 -5.71
N SER A 173 10.02 3.71 -6.53
CA SER A 173 11.37 4.02 -6.05
C SER A 173 11.39 5.18 -5.05
N MET A 174 10.52 6.19 -5.19
CA MET A 174 10.38 7.23 -4.16
C MET A 174 9.83 6.66 -2.83
N VAL A 175 8.86 5.75 -2.88
CA VAL A 175 8.28 5.11 -1.69
C VAL A 175 9.26 4.15 -1.01
N GLU A 176 10.01 3.37 -1.78
CA GLU A 176 11.16 2.56 -1.31
C GLU A 176 12.18 3.45 -0.59
N ASN A 177 12.53 4.60 -1.18
CA ASN A 177 13.46 5.55 -0.56
C ASN A 177 12.92 6.18 0.74
N LEU A 178 11.62 6.47 0.85
CA LEU A 178 11.02 6.95 2.10
C LEU A 178 11.21 5.94 3.25
N VAL A 179 10.94 4.66 3.01
CA VAL A 179 11.17 3.60 4.01
C VAL A 179 12.66 3.39 4.27
N ALA A 180 13.51 3.46 3.23
CA ALA A 180 14.97 3.34 3.38
C ALA A 180 15.58 4.47 4.24
N ILE A 181 15.03 5.69 4.18
CA ILE A 181 15.46 6.83 5.02
C ILE A 181 15.12 6.57 6.50
N GLU A 182 13.91 6.12 6.82
CA GLU A 182 13.50 5.74 8.19
C GLU A 182 14.32 4.54 8.73
N LEU A 183 14.83 3.68 7.83
CA LEU A 183 15.75 2.59 8.17
C LEU A 183 17.23 3.01 8.27
N ALA A 184 17.61 4.16 7.71
CA ALA A 184 19.00 4.63 7.74
C ALA A 184 19.38 5.11 9.15
N TYR A 185 18.53 5.92 9.78
CA TYR A 185 18.84 6.58 11.07
C TYR A 185 17.68 6.53 12.07
N ILE A 186 17.92 5.97 13.25
CA ILE A 186 16.95 5.93 14.36
C ILE A 186 17.16 7.14 15.27
N ASN A 187 16.25 8.11 15.20
CA ASN A 187 16.34 9.36 15.95
C ASN A 187 15.85 9.20 17.40
N THR A 188 16.70 8.69 18.28
CA THR A 188 16.42 8.57 19.73
C THR A 188 16.18 9.91 20.45
N LYS A 189 16.36 11.05 19.76
CA LYS A 189 16.04 12.40 20.23
C LYS A 189 14.74 12.97 19.64
N HIS A 190 13.94 12.18 18.92
CA HIS A 190 12.64 12.62 18.42
C HIS A 190 11.76 13.13 19.58
N PRO A 191 11.10 14.31 19.48
CA PRO A 191 10.42 14.95 20.61
C PRO A 191 9.39 14.08 21.33
N ASP A 192 8.70 13.20 20.60
CA ASP A 192 7.70 12.31 21.19
C ASP A 192 8.29 11.02 21.76
N PHE A 193 9.33 10.47 21.11
CA PHE A 193 10.04 9.28 21.61
C PHE A 193 10.79 9.57 22.91
N HIS A 194 11.42 10.75 23.01
CA HIS A 194 12.20 11.14 24.18
C HIS A 194 11.37 11.17 25.47
N LYS A 195 10.10 11.59 25.39
CA LYS A 195 9.15 11.61 26.51
C LYS A 195 8.90 10.21 27.05
N GLU A 196 8.60 9.26 26.15
CA GLU A 196 8.27 7.88 26.52
C GLU A 196 9.51 7.10 26.98
N ALA A 197 10.66 7.28 26.33
CA ALA A 197 11.93 6.70 26.76
C ALA A 197 12.37 7.20 28.17
N ALA A 198 12.09 8.46 28.52
CA ALA A 198 12.34 9.00 29.85
C ALA A 198 11.42 8.38 30.93
N LEU A 199 10.15 8.09 30.59
CA LEU A 199 9.22 7.39 31.47
C LEU A 199 9.67 5.93 31.72
N VAL A 200 10.05 5.20 30.66
CA VAL A 200 10.62 3.84 30.78
C VAL A 200 11.89 3.85 31.66
N SER A 201 12.77 4.84 31.46
CA SER A 201 13.97 5.04 32.28
C SER A 201 13.68 5.35 33.76
N THR A 202 12.49 5.86 34.07
CA THR A 202 12.05 6.16 35.45
C THR A 202 11.47 4.92 36.13
N LEU A 203 10.66 4.13 35.41
CA LEU A 203 10.13 2.85 35.88
C LEU A 203 11.24 1.86 36.26
N LEU A 204 12.38 1.89 35.55
CA LEU A 204 13.57 1.09 35.88
C LEU A 204 14.26 1.49 37.19
N LYS A 205 14.21 2.78 37.56
CA LYS A 205 14.88 3.31 38.76
C LYS A 205 14.07 3.07 40.03
N ASN A 206 12.76 3.27 39.97
CA ASN A 206 11.90 3.28 41.16
C ASN A 206 11.80 1.94 41.90
N HIS A 207 12.18 0.82 41.27
CA HIS A 207 12.27 -0.51 41.92
C HIS A 207 13.72 -0.97 42.18
N GLY A 208 14.70 -0.07 42.12
CA GLY A 208 16.09 -0.35 42.49
C GLY A 208 16.39 -0.19 43.99
N GLU A 209 15.60 0.61 44.72
CA GLU A 209 15.95 1.03 46.09
C GLU A 209 15.37 0.15 47.22
N ASP A 210 14.31 -0.62 46.96
CA ASP A 210 13.61 -1.43 47.98
C ASP A 210 14.50 -2.51 48.64
N VAL A 211 15.59 -2.92 47.98
CA VAL A 211 16.51 -3.96 48.46
C VAL A 211 17.40 -3.48 49.61
N PHE A 212 17.59 -2.16 49.80
CA PHE A 212 18.62 -1.62 50.71
C PHE A 212 18.10 -0.98 52.01
N ARG A 213 16.79 -1.05 52.32
CA ARG A 213 16.21 -0.42 53.54
C ARG A 213 15.68 -1.37 54.60
N SER A 214 15.58 -2.67 54.34
CA SER A 214 14.99 -3.65 55.28
C SER A 214 15.96 -4.21 56.34
N SER A 215 16.81 -3.37 56.93
CA SER A 215 17.77 -3.84 57.96
C SER A 215 18.22 -2.80 59.01
N ASN A 216 17.32 -2.00 59.61
CA ASN A 216 17.56 -1.55 61.00
C ASN A 216 16.33 -1.07 61.79
N SER A 217 16.50 -1.00 63.13
CA SER A 217 15.63 -0.40 64.15
C SER A 217 14.19 -0.94 64.33
N ARG A 218 14.03 -1.87 65.29
CA ARG A 218 12.79 -2.01 66.08
C ARG A 218 12.88 -1.09 67.31
N SER A 219 11.87 -0.24 67.58
CA SER A 219 11.51 0.17 68.97
C SER A 219 10.20 0.97 69.09
N ASN A 220 9.21 0.36 69.75
CA ASN A 220 8.12 0.93 70.57
C ASN A 220 7.53 2.34 70.28
N LYS A 221 6.22 2.39 69.94
CA LYS A 221 5.12 2.77 70.87
C LYS A 221 3.71 2.57 70.26
N ARG A 222 2.69 2.55 71.13
CA ARG A 222 1.22 2.43 70.93
C ARG A 222 0.51 2.93 72.21
N PRO A 223 -0.83 3.18 72.26
CA PRO A 223 -1.80 3.67 71.26
C PRO A 223 -2.66 4.84 71.86
N ILE A 224 -4.00 4.91 71.59
CA ILE A 224 -5.07 5.79 72.20
C ILE A 224 -5.19 7.20 71.57
N SER A 225 -6.36 7.80 71.21
CA SER A 225 -7.75 7.31 70.95
C SER A 225 -8.63 8.34 70.15
N TYR A 226 -9.86 7.93 69.79
CA TYR A 226 -10.99 8.54 69.01
C TYR A 226 -11.62 9.87 69.58
N PRO A 227 -12.71 10.50 69.03
CA PRO A 227 -13.69 10.03 68.01
C PRO A 227 -14.38 11.05 67.02
N SER A 228 -15.30 10.50 66.19
CA SER A 228 -16.44 11.13 65.47
C SER A 228 -16.12 12.00 64.22
N VAL A 229 -17.00 12.19 63.21
CA VAL A 229 -18.48 12.06 63.06
C VAL A 229 -18.88 11.36 61.72
N MET A 230 -20.08 10.76 61.64
CA MET A 230 -20.77 10.26 60.42
C MET A 230 -22.11 10.99 60.20
N PRO A 231 -22.68 11.00 58.96
CA PRO A 231 -23.95 10.31 58.75
C PRO A 231 -24.10 9.57 57.38
N ASN A 232 -25.16 8.76 57.25
CA ASN A 232 -25.36 7.72 56.21
C ASN A 232 -26.26 8.13 55.01
N CYS A 233 -26.13 7.37 53.91
CA CYS A 233 -27.24 6.72 53.19
C CYS A 233 -26.72 5.37 52.60
N VAL A 234 -27.36 4.18 52.74
CA VAL A 234 -28.66 3.62 52.29
C VAL A 234 -28.92 3.69 50.78
N ASP A 235 -29.40 2.66 50.05
CA ASP A 235 -29.71 1.21 50.27
C ASP A 235 -30.00 0.55 48.88
N ASP A 236 -30.11 -0.76 48.58
CA ASP A 236 -29.81 -2.07 49.22
C ASP A 236 -29.83 -3.21 48.12
N ALA A 237 -29.35 -4.42 48.44
CA ALA A 237 -29.53 -5.73 47.79
C ALA A 237 -29.04 -5.99 46.33
N GLY A 238 -28.51 -7.17 45.96
CA GLY A 238 -28.07 -8.34 46.74
C GLY A 238 -28.52 -9.71 46.18
N ARG A 239 -27.59 -10.69 46.00
CA ARG A 239 -27.81 -12.15 46.18
C ARG A 239 -26.59 -13.06 45.91
N ASN A 240 -26.19 -13.76 46.95
CA ASN A 240 -25.68 -15.15 47.07
C ASN A 240 -25.09 -15.90 45.84
N SER A 241 -23.76 -16.13 45.89
CA SER A 241 -23.10 -17.43 46.21
C SER A 241 -23.43 -18.71 45.37
N PRO A 242 -22.75 -19.87 45.56
CA PRO A 242 -21.75 -20.30 44.57
C PRO A 242 -21.90 -21.77 44.10
N LEU A 243 -21.03 -22.26 43.21
CA LEU A 243 -20.23 -23.49 43.40
C LEU A 243 -19.33 -23.86 42.20
N SER A 244 -18.39 -24.75 42.50
CA SER A 244 -17.41 -25.41 41.62
C SER A 244 -18.01 -26.28 40.50
N ILE A 245 -17.19 -26.58 39.48
CA ILE A 245 -16.75 -27.97 39.22
C ILE A 245 -15.41 -27.99 38.44
N GLN A 246 -14.69 -29.09 38.58
CA GLN A 246 -13.37 -29.38 38.00
C GLN A 246 -13.52 -30.63 37.12
N GLU A 247 -13.04 -30.60 35.87
CA GLU A 247 -12.97 -31.81 35.05
C GLU A 247 -11.75 -31.82 34.12
N SER A 248 -11.30 -33.02 33.75
CA SER A 248 -10.04 -33.26 33.05
C SER A 248 -10.08 -34.58 32.28
N GLN A 249 -9.69 -34.58 31.00
CA GLN A 249 -9.62 -35.80 30.19
C GLN A 249 -8.33 -35.88 29.36
N GLN A 250 -7.99 -37.10 28.93
CA GLN A 250 -6.78 -37.47 28.17
C GLN A 250 -7.15 -38.08 26.80
N GLY A 251 -6.23 -38.01 25.83
CA GLY A 251 -6.25 -38.78 24.57
C GLY A 251 -5.30 -38.13 23.55
N GLN A 252 -4.10 -38.65 23.21
CA GLN A 252 -3.67 -39.94 22.65
C GLN A 252 -3.73 -40.07 21.11
N ARG A 253 -2.52 -40.27 20.53
CA ARG A 253 -2.14 -41.07 19.32
C ARG A 253 -2.59 -40.66 17.90
N SER A 254 -1.61 -40.53 17.01
CA SER A 254 -1.33 -41.34 15.77
C SER A 254 -0.13 -40.68 15.01
N THR A 255 0.97 -41.31 14.56
CA THR A 255 1.19 -42.30 13.45
C THR A 255 0.57 -41.83 12.12
N THR A 256 1.19 -41.76 10.93
CA THR A 256 2.35 -42.41 10.24
C THR A 256 2.88 -41.50 9.08
N SER A 257 3.95 -41.70 8.29
CA SER A 257 5.28 -42.40 8.33
C SER A 257 6.01 -42.19 6.97
N THR A 258 7.25 -42.70 6.81
CA THR A 258 7.89 -43.10 5.51
C THR A 258 8.64 -42.04 4.65
N VAL A 259 9.68 -42.51 3.96
CA VAL A 259 10.68 -41.86 3.06
C VAL A 259 11.11 -42.93 2.00
N PRO A 260 12.21 -42.90 1.18
CA PRO A 260 13.31 -41.94 0.88
C PRO A 260 13.60 -41.75 -0.66
N PHE A 261 14.82 -41.26 -1.03
CA PHE A 261 15.53 -41.27 -2.35
C PHE A 261 15.16 -40.20 -3.41
N SER A 262 16.03 -39.78 -4.38
CA SER A 262 17.51 -39.61 -4.44
C SER A 262 17.99 -39.04 -5.80
N HIS A 263 19.32 -38.85 -5.94
CA HIS A 263 20.16 -38.53 -7.12
C HIS A 263 20.18 -37.07 -7.62
N ASP A 264 21.19 -36.61 -8.38
CA ASP A 264 22.67 -36.84 -8.48
C ASP A 264 23.19 -36.10 -9.74
N SER A 265 24.41 -35.57 -9.71
CA SER A 265 25.13 -35.07 -10.89
C SER A 265 26.64 -34.91 -10.60
N GLN A 266 27.46 -35.28 -11.57
CA GLN A 266 28.93 -35.30 -11.51
C GLN A 266 29.54 -34.06 -12.17
N ASP A 267 30.84 -33.80 -11.95
CA ASP A 267 31.70 -33.29 -13.03
C ASP A 267 33.18 -33.69 -12.85
N TYR A 268 33.97 -33.59 -13.92
CA TYR A 268 35.35 -34.08 -14.05
C TYR A 268 36.39 -32.94 -14.15
N SER A 269 37.65 -33.21 -13.79
CA SER A 269 38.86 -32.86 -14.59
C SER A 269 40.16 -33.40 -13.96
N SER A 270 41.24 -33.43 -14.76
CA SER A 270 42.49 -34.17 -14.54
C SER A 270 43.75 -33.30 -14.47
N ASP A 271 44.82 -33.77 -13.80
CA ASP A 271 46.20 -33.54 -14.29
C ASP A 271 47.23 -34.59 -13.78
N ASN A 272 48.50 -34.43 -14.15
CA ASN A 272 49.52 -35.49 -14.27
C ASN A 272 50.55 -35.67 -13.11
N SER A 273 51.30 -36.77 -13.24
CA SER A 273 52.41 -37.28 -12.39
C SER A 273 53.80 -36.66 -12.75
N PRO A 274 54.93 -36.88 -12.01
CA PRO A 274 55.26 -38.08 -11.20
C PRO A 274 56.00 -37.90 -9.84
N ALA A 275 56.24 -39.04 -9.20
CA ALA A 275 56.74 -39.21 -7.82
C ALA A 275 58.27 -39.06 -7.63
N PHE A 276 58.70 -38.78 -6.39
CA PHE A 276 59.62 -39.65 -5.62
C PHE A 276 59.74 -39.23 -4.13
N THR A 277 59.20 -40.03 -3.19
CA THR A 277 59.67 -40.20 -1.78
C THR A 277 58.80 -41.25 -1.06
N PRO A 278 59.32 -41.96 -0.03
CA PRO A 278 58.70 -43.20 0.43
C PRO A 278 57.59 -43.03 1.50
N THR A 279 56.67 -43.97 1.45
CA THR A 279 55.46 -44.12 2.28
C THR A 279 55.72 -44.15 3.79
N HIS A 280 54.99 -43.33 4.55
CA HIS A 280 54.59 -43.67 5.93
C HIS A 280 53.07 -43.83 5.98
N GLN A 281 52.63 -45.03 6.38
CA GLN A 281 51.24 -45.47 6.23
C GLN A 281 50.41 -45.16 7.48
N TYR A 282 49.68 -44.04 7.46
CA TYR A 282 48.62 -43.73 8.43
C TYR A 282 47.34 -43.34 7.68
N ASP A 283 46.21 -43.97 8.03
CA ASP A 283 44.92 -43.91 7.32
C ASP A 283 44.17 -42.58 7.60
N LEU A 284 44.71 -41.47 7.08
CA LEU A 284 44.13 -40.13 7.20
C LEU A 284 42.92 -39.94 6.29
N LYS A 285 41.77 -40.48 6.72
CA LYS A 285 40.45 -40.17 6.15
C LYS A 285 40.06 -38.73 6.48
N SER A 286 40.39 -37.81 5.57
CA SER A 286 39.96 -36.41 5.60
C SER A 286 38.45 -36.30 5.84
N PRO A 287 37.97 -35.65 6.91
CA PRO A 287 36.54 -35.51 7.16
C PRO A 287 35.87 -34.63 6.10
N GLN A 288 35.19 -35.24 5.12
CA GLN A 288 34.49 -34.55 4.03
C GLN A 288 33.19 -33.83 4.47
N LYS A 289 33.00 -33.58 5.76
CA LYS A 289 31.99 -32.68 6.32
C LYS A 289 32.61 -31.90 7.48
N PRO A 290 32.32 -30.59 7.63
CA PRO A 290 32.70 -29.87 8.84
C PRO A 290 32.02 -30.53 10.04
N ILE A 291 32.81 -31.15 10.92
CA ILE A 291 32.29 -31.76 12.14
C ILE A 291 31.87 -30.62 13.05
N ASN A 292 30.57 -30.41 13.20
CA ASN A 292 30.04 -29.44 14.15
C ASN A 292 30.21 -30.00 15.56
N LEU A 293 31.38 -29.73 16.17
CA LEU A 293 31.75 -30.21 17.51
C LEU A 293 31.01 -29.48 18.64
N LEU A 294 30.26 -28.42 18.32
CA LEU A 294 29.32 -27.80 19.23
C LEU A 294 28.04 -28.64 19.29
N PRO A 295 27.54 -29.02 20.49
CA PRO A 295 26.19 -29.57 20.61
C PRO A 295 25.17 -28.59 20.01
N ASP A 296 24.13 -29.12 19.35
CA ASP A 296 23.03 -28.29 18.86
C ASP A 296 22.50 -27.41 19.99
N VAL A 297 22.53 -26.09 19.77
CA VAL A 297 22.13 -25.10 20.78
C VAL A 297 20.69 -25.42 21.17
N PRO A 298 20.40 -25.78 22.43
CA PRO A 298 19.06 -26.22 22.80
C PRO A 298 18.04 -25.14 22.46
N VAL A 299 17.04 -25.48 21.65
CA VAL A 299 15.94 -24.57 21.32
C VAL A 299 15.09 -24.42 22.60
N GLN A 300 15.40 -23.40 23.41
CA GLN A 300 14.95 -23.25 24.80
C GLN A 300 13.47 -22.82 24.93
N THR A 301 12.57 -23.58 24.32
CA THR A 301 11.10 -23.42 24.40
C THR A 301 10.52 -23.50 25.81
N GLY A 302 11.27 -24.08 26.77
CA GLY A 302 10.86 -24.24 28.18
C GLY A 302 11.61 -23.39 29.20
N ARG A 303 12.54 -22.50 28.81
CA ARG A 303 13.30 -21.70 29.79
C ARG A 303 12.47 -20.52 30.32
N LYS A 304 12.21 -20.49 31.63
CA LYS A 304 11.73 -19.30 32.33
C LYS A 304 12.79 -18.19 32.28
N LEU A 305 12.37 -16.97 31.97
CA LEU A 305 13.24 -15.80 31.96
C LEU A 305 13.61 -15.37 33.39
N SER A 306 14.83 -14.86 33.57
CA SER A 306 15.21 -14.17 34.81
C SER A 306 14.42 -12.86 34.96
N GLU A 307 14.15 -12.43 36.19
CA GLU A 307 13.52 -11.12 36.48
C GLU A 307 14.31 -9.91 35.94
N LYS A 308 15.63 -10.06 35.69
CA LYS A 308 16.38 -9.05 34.91
C LYS A 308 16.04 -9.16 33.42
N GLU A 309 16.23 -10.34 32.84
CA GLU A 309 15.99 -10.62 31.41
C GLU A 309 14.56 -10.23 30.99
N GLN A 310 13.57 -10.47 31.84
CA GLN A 310 12.17 -10.09 31.65
C GLN A 310 12.01 -8.56 31.55
N ARG A 311 12.50 -7.81 32.55
CA ARG A 311 12.42 -6.34 32.57
C ARG A 311 13.18 -5.71 31.40
N ASP A 312 14.37 -6.24 31.07
CA ASP A 312 15.15 -5.76 29.94
C ASP A 312 14.40 -5.97 28.61
N CYS A 313 13.65 -7.07 28.45
CA CYS A 313 12.75 -7.27 27.30
C CYS A 313 11.55 -6.31 27.32
N ASP A 314 10.89 -6.13 28.47
CA ASP A 314 9.74 -5.22 28.64
C ASP A 314 10.09 -3.74 28.40
N VAL A 315 11.37 -3.39 28.47
CA VAL A 315 11.93 -2.09 28.07
C VAL A 315 12.06 -2.01 26.55
N ILE A 316 12.68 -3.01 25.92
CA ILE A 316 12.90 -3.05 24.47
C ILE A 316 11.56 -3.09 23.72
N GLU A 317 10.58 -3.85 24.19
CA GLU A 317 9.22 -3.85 23.62
C GLU A 317 8.61 -2.45 23.55
N ARG A 318 8.59 -1.72 24.67
CA ARG A 318 8.02 -0.36 24.73
C ARG A 318 8.76 0.63 23.85
N LEU A 319 10.09 0.51 23.74
CA LEU A 319 10.88 1.37 22.85
C LEU A 319 10.60 1.05 21.36
N ILE A 320 10.44 -0.23 21.00
CA ILE A 320 10.03 -0.64 19.65
C ILE A 320 8.63 -0.10 19.32
N GLU A 321 7.65 -0.28 20.22
CA GLU A 321 6.29 0.25 20.03
C GLU A 321 6.28 1.77 19.83
N SER A 322 6.90 2.51 20.75
CA SER A 322 7.00 3.97 20.73
C SER A 322 7.58 4.50 19.42
N TYR A 323 8.76 4.00 19.01
CA TYR A 323 9.42 4.48 17.79
C TYR A 323 8.69 4.04 16.52
N PHE A 324 8.18 2.81 16.48
CA PHE A 324 7.42 2.29 15.34
C PHE A 324 6.14 3.09 15.09
N TYR A 325 5.38 3.49 16.13
CA TYR A 325 4.19 4.31 15.96
C TYR A 325 4.50 5.73 15.42
N ILE A 326 5.68 6.29 15.73
CA ILE A 326 6.15 7.56 15.15
C ILE A 326 6.43 7.39 13.65
N VAL A 327 7.24 6.38 13.29
CA VAL A 327 7.56 6.09 11.88
C VAL A 327 6.31 5.72 11.08
N ARG A 328 5.36 4.97 11.65
CA ARG A 328 4.11 4.61 11.00
C ARG A 328 3.30 5.85 10.62
N LYS A 329 3.24 6.87 11.48
CA LYS A 329 2.58 8.16 11.19
C LYS A 329 3.34 8.95 10.12
N SER A 330 4.68 8.94 10.15
CA SER A 330 5.53 9.53 9.10
C SER A 330 5.23 8.92 7.73
N ILE A 331 5.14 7.59 7.65
CA ILE A 331 4.79 6.85 6.42
C ILE A 331 3.34 7.09 5.98
N GLN A 332 2.37 7.11 6.92
CA GLN A 332 0.95 7.41 6.63
C GLN A 332 0.76 8.80 5.99
N ASP A 333 1.60 9.78 6.34
CA ASP A 333 1.57 11.14 5.78
C ASP A 333 2.40 11.32 4.50
N SER A 334 3.59 10.73 4.44
CA SER A 334 4.56 10.94 3.36
C SER A 334 4.28 10.14 2.08
N VAL A 335 3.77 8.91 2.20
CA VAL A 335 3.47 8.06 1.03
C VAL A 335 2.35 8.64 0.15
N PRO A 336 1.20 9.10 0.69
CA PRO A 336 0.19 9.80 -0.12
C PRO A 336 0.74 11.03 -0.84
N LYS A 337 1.59 11.83 -0.18
CA LYS A 337 2.23 13.01 -0.78
C LYS A 337 3.18 12.64 -1.92
N ALA A 338 3.95 11.57 -1.77
CA ALA A 338 4.81 11.04 -2.83
C ALA A 338 3.98 10.53 -4.02
N VAL A 339 2.89 9.79 -3.79
CA VAL A 339 2.00 9.30 -4.86
C VAL A 339 1.33 10.46 -5.60
N MET A 340 0.79 11.44 -4.88
CA MET A 340 0.22 12.64 -5.52
C MET A 340 1.26 13.36 -6.37
N HIS A 341 2.44 13.68 -5.81
CA HIS A 341 3.47 14.43 -6.54
C HIS A 341 4.06 13.68 -7.74
N PHE A 342 4.46 12.42 -7.58
CA PHE A 342 5.19 11.67 -8.61
C PHE A 342 4.30 10.95 -9.63
N LEU A 343 3.05 10.63 -9.29
CA LEU A 343 2.08 9.99 -10.19
C LEU A 343 0.97 10.97 -10.59
N VAL A 344 0.09 11.36 -9.66
CA VAL A 344 -1.19 12.02 -9.99
C VAL A 344 -0.97 13.41 -10.61
N ASN A 345 -0.41 14.35 -9.86
CA ASN A 345 -0.16 15.73 -10.29
C ASN A 345 0.78 15.79 -11.52
N HIS A 346 1.71 14.84 -11.64
CA HIS A 346 2.58 14.76 -12.82
C HIS A 346 1.81 14.38 -14.07
N VAL A 347 0.92 13.39 -14.00
CA VAL A 347 0.05 13.01 -15.13
C VAL A 347 -0.89 14.16 -15.47
N GLU A 348 -1.61 14.69 -14.48
CA GLU A 348 -2.50 15.86 -14.60
C GLU A 348 -1.83 17.03 -15.35
N SER A 349 -0.61 17.41 -14.95
CA SER A 349 0.14 18.54 -15.54
C SER A 349 0.71 18.27 -16.93
N ASN A 350 0.85 17.00 -17.36
CA ASN A 350 1.53 16.61 -18.61
C ASN A 350 0.64 15.82 -19.58
N LEU A 351 -0.61 15.53 -19.21
CA LEU A 351 -1.53 14.72 -19.99
C LEU A 351 -1.79 15.34 -21.38
N GLN A 352 -2.11 16.64 -21.41
CA GLN A 352 -2.40 17.33 -22.67
C GLN A 352 -1.16 17.42 -23.57
N SER A 353 0.04 17.67 -23.01
CA SER A 353 1.28 17.77 -23.79
C SER A 353 1.74 16.42 -24.33
N GLU A 354 1.64 15.34 -23.57
CA GLU A 354 1.91 13.96 -24.03
C GLU A 354 0.89 13.54 -25.11
N LEU A 355 -0.41 13.75 -24.90
CA LEU A 355 -1.44 13.44 -25.90
C LEU A 355 -1.25 14.21 -27.21
N VAL A 356 -0.99 15.52 -27.15
CA VAL A 356 -0.68 16.31 -28.35
C VAL A 356 0.60 15.81 -29.02
N THR A 357 1.68 15.55 -28.28
CA THR A 357 2.97 15.08 -28.82
C THR A 357 2.86 13.73 -29.53
N HIS A 358 2.02 12.82 -29.02
CA HIS A 358 1.85 11.49 -29.59
C HIS A 358 0.79 11.42 -30.71
N LEU A 359 -0.30 12.20 -30.62
CA LEU A 359 -1.45 12.10 -31.52
C LEU A 359 -1.50 13.20 -32.59
N TYR A 360 -1.06 14.42 -32.29
CA TYR A 360 -1.14 15.57 -33.19
C TYR A 360 0.03 15.60 -34.18
N LYS A 361 0.07 14.59 -35.05
CA LYS A 361 1.00 14.48 -36.19
C LYS A 361 0.22 14.63 -37.48
N SER A 362 0.71 15.48 -38.39
CA SER A 362 0.05 15.88 -39.64
C SER A 362 -0.52 14.70 -40.42
N ASP A 363 0.26 13.63 -40.50
CA ASP A 363 0.02 12.51 -41.41
C ASP A 363 -0.99 11.50 -40.81
N ASN A 364 -1.21 11.55 -39.50
CA ASN A 364 -2.03 10.58 -38.76
C ASN A 364 -3.48 11.05 -38.55
N ALA A 365 -3.78 12.35 -38.67
CA ALA A 365 -5.11 12.90 -38.42
C ALA A 365 -6.19 12.32 -39.37
N GLU A 366 -5.81 11.98 -40.60
CA GLU A 366 -6.61 11.23 -41.58
C GLU A 366 -7.09 9.88 -41.03
N GLU A 367 -6.20 9.11 -40.39
CA GLU A 367 -6.50 7.77 -39.89
C GLU A 367 -7.19 7.79 -38.53
N LEU A 368 -6.72 8.62 -37.59
CA LEU A 368 -7.28 8.68 -36.23
C LEU A 368 -8.75 9.12 -36.24
N LEU A 369 -9.12 10.05 -37.12
CA LEU A 369 -10.51 10.51 -37.31
C LEU A 369 -11.29 9.68 -38.36
N SER A 370 -10.93 8.42 -38.60
CA SER A 370 -11.78 7.52 -39.40
C SER A 370 -13.08 7.23 -38.66
N GLU A 371 -14.23 7.63 -39.23
CA GLU A 371 -15.55 7.35 -38.64
C GLU A 371 -15.82 5.83 -38.54
N SER A 372 -16.44 5.39 -37.44
CA SER A 372 -16.88 4.00 -37.31
C SER A 372 -17.95 3.68 -38.37
N LYS A 373 -17.83 2.51 -39.03
CA LYS A 373 -18.67 2.13 -40.19
C LYS A 373 -20.17 2.26 -39.92
N HIS A 374 -20.59 1.98 -38.69
CA HIS A 374 -21.99 2.08 -38.25
C HIS A 374 -22.47 3.54 -38.19
N ILE A 375 -21.70 4.43 -37.55
CA ILE A 375 -22.05 5.86 -37.46
C ILE A 375 -21.96 6.53 -38.84
N ALA A 376 -20.93 6.23 -39.63
CA ALA A 376 -20.79 6.76 -40.99
C ALA A 376 -22.02 6.40 -41.86
N GLN A 377 -22.53 5.17 -41.77
CA GLN A 377 -23.73 4.73 -42.47
C GLN A 377 -25.00 5.43 -41.94
N GLN A 378 -25.22 5.45 -40.61
CA GLN A 378 -26.38 6.14 -40.03
C GLN A 378 -26.40 7.64 -40.32
N ARG A 379 -25.23 8.30 -40.28
CA ARG A 379 -25.05 9.73 -40.59
C ARG A 379 -25.33 10.02 -42.07
N LYS A 380 -24.91 9.12 -42.97
CA LYS A 380 -25.27 9.17 -44.40
C LYS A 380 -26.77 9.02 -44.62
N ASP A 381 -27.41 7.99 -44.05
CA ASP A 381 -28.83 7.73 -44.23
C ASP A 381 -29.71 8.88 -43.68
N ALA A 382 -29.33 9.44 -42.53
CA ALA A 382 -29.94 10.65 -41.99
C ALA A 382 -29.73 11.88 -42.90
N SER A 383 -28.53 12.06 -43.47
CA SER A 383 -28.20 13.15 -44.39
C SER A 383 -29.00 13.06 -45.70
N ASP A 384 -29.12 11.87 -46.29
CA ASP A 384 -29.85 11.66 -47.54
C ASP A 384 -31.37 11.78 -47.33
N MET A 385 -31.90 11.34 -46.18
CA MET A 385 -33.28 11.61 -45.78
C MET A 385 -33.54 13.10 -45.54
N LEU A 386 -32.61 13.84 -44.90
CA LEU A 386 -32.72 15.28 -44.71
C LEU A 386 -32.79 16.02 -46.06
N LYS A 387 -31.90 15.68 -47.01
CA LYS A 387 -31.91 16.22 -48.38
C LYS A 387 -33.22 15.93 -49.11
N ALA A 388 -33.76 14.72 -48.97
CA ALA A 388 -35.06 14.37 -49.56
C ALA A 388 -36.21 15.19 -48.96
N LEU A 389 -36.23 15.37 -47.63
CA LEU A 389 -37.22 16.20 -46.93
C LEU A 389 -37.09 17.69 -47.28
N GLN A 390 -35.87 18.21 -47.47
CA GLN A 390 -35.62 19.58 -47.93
C GLN A 390 -36.14 19.79 -49.35
N LYS A 391 -35.85 18.87 -50.29
CA LYS A 391 -36.38 18.92 -51.66
C LYS A 391 -37.90 18.87 -51.69
N ALA A 392 -38.52 17.97 -50.93
CA ALA A 392 -39.98 17.90 -50.82
C ALA A 392 -40.58 19.18 -50.25
N ASN A 393 -39.92 19.82 -49.28
CA ASN A 393 -40.37 21.09 -48.71
C ASN A 393 -40.24 22.26 -49.70
N HIS A 394 -39.21 22.27 -50.56
CA HIS A 394 -39.04 23.25 -51.63
C HIS A 394 -40.15 23.14 -52.68
N ILE A 395 -40.46 21.92 -53.14
CA ILE A 395 -41.55 21.63 -54.08
C ILE A 395 -42.91 22.07 -53.50
N ILE A 396 -43.14 21.90 -52.20
CA ILE A 396 -44.36 22.38 -51.53
C ILE A 396 -44.43 23.93 -51.52
N SER A 397 -43.31 24.63 -51.44
CA SER A 397 -43.28 26.10 -51.60
C SER A 397 -43.56 26.52 -53.04
N GLU A 398 -42.93 25.88 -54.03
CA GLU A 398 -43.19 26.15 -55.46
C GLU A 398 -44.68 25.96 -55.81
N ILE A 399 -45.29 24.86 -55.35
CA ILE A 399 -46.72 24.60 -55.53
C ILE A 399 -47.58 25.69 -54.88
N ARG A 400 -47.23 26.16 -53.67
CA ARG A 400 -47.92 27.28 -53.01
C ARG A 400 -47.82 28.57 -53.81
N GLU A 401 -46.65 28.87 -54.36
CA GLU A 401 -46.45 30.08 -55.18
C GLU A 401 -47.25 29.99 -56.49
N THR A 402 -47.33 28.82 -57.14
CA THR A 402 -48.20 28.63 -58.32
C THR A 402 -49.71 28.70 -58.03
N HIS A 403 -50.13 28.50 -56.77
CA HIS A 403 -51.53 28.65 -56.34
C HIS A 403 -51.89 30.06 -55.85
N MET A 404 -50.96 31.03 -55.92
CA MET A 404 -51.17 32.44 -55.55
C MET A 404 -51.38 33.37 -56.77
N TRP A 405 -51.60 32.79 -57.96
CA TRP A 405 -51.86 33.48 -59.23
C TRP A 405 -53.21 33.07 -59.81
#